data_AF-A0A960K3L9-F1
#
_entry.id   AF-A0A960K3L9-F1
#
_cell.length_a   1.000
_cell.length_b   1.000
_cell.length_c   1.000
_cell.angle_alpha   90.00
_cell.angle_beta   90.00
_cell.angle_gamma   90.00
#
_symmetry.space_group_name_H-M   'P 1'
#
loop_
_entity.id
_entity.type
_entity.pdbx_description
1 polymer ?
#
loop_
_entity_poly.entity_id
_entity_poly.type
_entity_poly.pdbx_seq_one_letter_code
_entity_poly.pdbx_strand_id
1 'polypeptide(L)'
;MAWGRSSKRRSNPESRLEAGGLTHRLSRIWLIPVLFLVASPALAHCQLDAPNGGEVFAEGDIVEISWHVTISHDLQNWDLWYSVTGDGGPWIPIATDLPPGDGSVGAPHTFLWTVPAEDSNQVRVRVRMDNGGVDYFDISDADLTVVPASTSAMIFADGFETGDTSAWSATQP
;
A
#
# COMPACT_ATOMS: atom_id res chain seq x y z
N MET A 1 40.82 32.94 -65.40
CA MET A 1 41.77 33.96 -64.87
C MET A 1 41.71 33.88 -63.35
N ALA A 2 42.88 33.81 -62.73
CA ALA A 2 43.13 33.36 -61.36
C ALA A 2 42.99 34.47 -60.30
N TRP A 3 43.18 34.02 -59.04
CA TRP A 3 43.67 34.72 -57.84
C TRP A 3 42.66 34.96 -56.71
N GLY A 4 42.90 34.29 -55.58
CA GLY A 4 42.22 34.55 -54.30
C GLY A 4 43.02 35.48 -53.38
N ARG A 5 42.54 35.61 -52.14
CA ARG A 5 43.39 35.79 -50.95
C ARG A 5 42.62 35.61 -49.63
N SER A 6 43.33 34.97 -48.71
CA SER A 6 43.02 34.72 -47.30
C SER A 6 43.36 35.92 -46.40
N SER A 7 42.90 35.82 -45.14
CA SER A 7 43.27 36.54 -43.90
C SER A 7 42.17 37.50 -43.39
N LYS A 8 41.86 37.58 -42.09
CA LYS A 8 42.74 37.48 -40.92
C LYS A 8 41.89 37.26 -39.65
N ARG A 9 42.35 36.39 -38.73
CA ARG A 9 41.87 36.32 -37.34
C ARG A 9 42.08 37.66 -36.63
N ARG A 10 41.13 38.07 -35.80
CA ARG A 10 41.38 38.90 -34.61
C ARG A 10 40.68 38.26 -33.41
N SER A 11 41.34 38.38 -32.26
CA SER A 11 41.14 37.67 -31.00
C SER A 11 40.66 38.62 -29.89
N ASN A 12 39.65 38.19 -29.11
CA ASN A 12 39.37 38.45 -27.68
C ASN A 12 39.21 39.93 -27.18
N PRO A 13 38.75 40.26 -25.95
CA PRO A 13 38.10 39.47 -24.87
C PRO A 13 36.79 40.08 -24.26
N GLU A 14 36.09 39.21 -23.52
CA GLU A 14 35.36 39.45 -22.25
C GLU A 14 34.47 40.69 -22.04
N SER A 15 33.17 40.44 -21.83
CA SER A 15 32.41 41.12 -20.76
C SER A 15 31.43 40.14 -20.11
N ARG A 16 31.95 39.48 -19.07
CA ARG A 16 31.24 38.79 -18.00
C ARG A 16 30.19 39.69 -17.37
N LEU A 17 28.92 39.28 -17.39
CA LEU A 17 27.92 39.66 -16.39
C LEU A 17 27.04 38.43 -16.10
N GLU A 18 27.44 37.70 -15.06
CA GLU A 18 26.51 36.87 -14.31
C GLU A 18 25.50 37.78 -13.60
N ALA A 19 24.22 37.52 -13.77
CA ALA A 19 23.19 38.00 -12.85
C ALA A 19 22.01 37.02 -12.83
N GLY A 20 21.80 36.42 -11.67
CA GLY A 20 20.45 36.22 -11.13
C GLY A 20 19.79 34.89 -11.47
N GLY A 21 19.94 33.94 -10.55
CA GLY A 21 19.32 32.62 -10.58
C GLY A 21 17.80 32.66 -10.72
N LEU A 22 17.30 31.91 -11.69
CA LEU A 22 15.97 31.30 -11.65
C LEU A 22 16.18 29.85 -11.22
N THR A 23 16.32 29.64 -9.91
CA THR A 23 16.18 28.32 -9.32
C THR A 23 14.69 27.96 -9.41
N HIS A 24 14.27 27.43 -10.55
CA HIS A 24 13.05 26.62 -10.59
C HIS A 24 13.33 25.38 -9.73
N ARG A 25 12.97 25.44 -8.44
CA ARG A 25 12.76 24.26 -7.61
C ARG A 25 11.62 23.48 -8.25
N LEU A 26 11.94 22.70 -9.28
CA LEU A 26 11.06 21.70 -9.85
C LEU A 26 10.96 20.59 -8.82
N SER A 27 10.05 20.77 -7.86
CA SER A 27 9.43 19.68 -7.11
C SER A 27 8.78 18.76 -8.14
N ARG A 28 9.55 17.79 -8.61
CA ARG A 28 9.05 16.73 -9.50
C ARG A 28 8.73 15.55 -8.63
N ILE A 29 7.48 15.59 -8.16
CA ILE A 29 6.65 14.49 -7.70
C ILE A 29 7.15 13.18 -8.32
N TRP A 30 7.63 12.27 -7.47
CA TRP A 30 7.76 10.87 -7.86
C TRP A 30 6.35 10.32 -8.05
N LEU A 31 5.82 10.39 -9.27
CA LEU A 31 4.75 9.49 -9.67
C LEU A 31 5.41 8.12 -9.84
N ILE A 32 5.39 7.31 -8.79
CA ILE A 32 5.56 5.86 -8.98
C ILE A 32 4.36 5.46 -9.84
N PRO A 33 4.55 4.93 -11.05
CA PRO A 33 3.44 4.31 -11.74
C PRO A 33 3.07 3.08 -10.91
N VAL A 34 1.94 3.14 -10.22
CA VAL A 34 1.26 1.92 -9.77
C VAL A 34 0.82 1.24 -11.05
N LEU A 35 1.67 0.34 -11.56
CA LEU A 35 1.31 -0.54 -12.65
C LEU A 35 0.29 -1.52 -12.08
N PHE A 36 -0.99 -1.16 -12.18
CA PHE A 36 -2.10 -2.04 -11.88
C PHE A 36 -2.12 -3.10 -12.98
N LEU A 37 -1.42 -4.22 -12.75
CA LEU A 37 -1.56 -5.40 -13.59
C LEU A 37 -2.97 -5.94 -13.32
N VAL A 38 -3.92 -5.58 -14.17
CA VAL A 38 -5.28 -6.15 -14.09
C VAL A 38 -5.20 -7.56 -14.67
N ALA A 39 -4.95 -8.55 -13.81
CA ALA A 39 -5.22 -9.94 -14.14
C ALA A 39 -6.71 -10.20 -13.88
N SER A 40 -7.62 -9.61 -14.66
CA SER A 40 -9.05 -9.92 -14.50
C SER A 40 -9.28 -11.41 -14.80
N PRO A 41 -9.71 -12.25 -13.83
CA PRO A 41 -10.31 -13.51 -14.21
C PRO A 41 -11.58 -13.16 -15.01
N ALA A 42 -11.53 -13.44 -16.31
CA ALA A 42 -12.68 -13.36 -17.20
C ALA A 42 -13.73 -14.35 -16.69
N LEU A 43 -14.55 -13.91 -15.73
CA LEU A 43 -15.82 -14.46 -15.21
C LEU A 43 -16.19 -13.92 -13.80
N ALA A 44 -15.39 -13.05 -13.17
CA ALA A 44 -15.75 -12.50 -11.86
C ALA A 44 -16.82 -11.39 -11.99
N HIS A 45 -17.85 -11.42 -11.14
CA HIS A 45 -18.98 -10.47 -11.10
C HIS A 45 -18.78 -9.32 -10.11
N CYS A 46 -17.80 -9.51 -9.24
CA CYS A 46 -17.13 -8.50 -8.45
C CYS A 46 -15.63 -8.66 -8.67
N GLN A 47 -14.85 -7.62 -8.43
CA GLN A 47 -13.38 -7.69 -8.50
C GLN A 47 -12.80 -7.04 -7.26
N LEU A 48 -11.89 -7.75 -6.58
CA LEU A 48 -11.07 -7.23 -5.49
C LEU A 48 -9.95 -6.38 -6.07
N ASP A 49 -9.92 -5.11 -5.71
CA ASP A 49 -8.91 -4.16 -6.20
C ASP A 49 -7.71 -4.06 -5.27
N ALA A 50 -7.97 -4.09 -3.96
CA ALA A 50 -6.93 -4.08 -2.95
C ALA A 50 -7.42 -4.73 -1.64
N PRO A 51 -6.54 -5.36 -0.88
CA PRO A 51 -5.19 -5.72 -1.30
C PRO A 51 -5.23 -6.90 -2.28
N ASN A 52 -4.33 -6.91 -3.27
CA ASN A 52 -4.41 -7.83 -4.41
C ASN A 52 -3.15 -8.68 -4.61
N GLY A 53 -2.17 -8.55 -3.70
CA GLY A 53 -1.02 -9.44 -3.59
C GLY A 53 0.34 -8.73 -3.67
N GLY A 54 1.31 -9.30 -2.97
CA GLY A 54 2.66 -8.75 -2.84
C GLY A 54 2.81 -7.68 -1.75
N GLU A 55 1.72 -7.23 -1.13
CA GLU A 55 1.77 -6.32 0.01
C GLU A 55 2.31 -7.01 1.27
N VAL A 56 2.92 -6.20 2.14
CA VAL A 56 3.38 -6.62 3.47
C VAL A 56 2.71 -5.74 4.51
N PHE A 57 1.98 -6.37 5.42
CA PHE A 57 1.30 -5.71 6.53
C PHE A 57 1.85 -6.17 7.86
N ALA A 58 1.85 -5.30 8.86
CA ALA A 58 2.09 -5.68 10.23
C ALA A 58 0.75 -5.99 10.93
N GLU A 59 0.79 -6.89 11.91
CA GLU A 59 -0.30 -7.08 12.87
C GLU A 59 -0.77 -5.72 13.43
N GLY A 60 -2.08 -5.53 13.46
CA GLY A 60 -2.72 -4.31 13.97
C GLY A 60 -2.79 -3.17 12.95
N ASP A 61 -2.19 -3.31 11.77
CA ASP A 61 -2.37 -2.33 10.69
C ASP A 61 -3.85 -2.22 10.31
N ILE A 62 -4.27 -1.00 9.97
CA ILE A 62 -5.58 -0.73 9.40
C ILE A 62 -5.41 -0.61 7.89
N VAL A 63 -5.90 -1.60 7.16
CA VAL A 63 -5.81 -1.73 5.71
C VAL A 63 -7.19 -1.52 5.10
N GLU A 64 -7.28 -0.70 4.07
CA GLU A 64 -8.51 -0.59 3.28
C GLU A 64 -8.59 -1.74 2.28
N ILE A 65 -9.64 -2.54 2.40
CA ILE A 65 -10.05 -3.49 1.37
C ILE A 65 -10.97 -2.75 0.42
N SER A 66 -10.67 -2.76 -0.87
CA SER A 66 -11.48 -2.12 -1.91
C SER A 66 -11.83 -3.11 -3.01
N TRP A 67 -13.07 -3.08 -3.48
CA TRP A 67 -13.56 -3.91 -4.57
C TRP A 67 -14.63 -3.15 -5.36
N HIS A 68 -14.96 -3.64 -6.56
CA HIS A 68 -16.04 -3.06 -7.36
C HIS A 68 -16.89 -4.12 -8.05
N VAL A 69 -18.11 -3.73 -8.42
CA VAL A 69 -19.02 -4.57 -9.20
C VAL A 69 -18.57 -4.58 -10.65
N THR A 70 -18.36 -5.75 -11.25
CA THR A 70 -18.03 -5.88 -12.68
C THR A 70 -19.27 -6.25 -13.51
N ILE A 71 -20.22 -6.98 -12.91
CA ILE A 71 -21.50 -7.35 -13.51
C ILE A 71 -22.62 -7.09 -12.49
N SER A 72 -23.64 -6.33 -12.89
CA SER A 72 -24.77 -6.01 -12.02
C SER A 72 -25.73 -7.19 -11.87
N HIS A 73 -26.15 -7.45 -10.63
CA HIS A 73 -27.08 -8.49 -10.21
C HIS A 73 -27.99 -7.97 -9.08
N ASP A 74 -28.91 -8.81 -8.62
CA ASP A 74 -29.72 -8.56 -7.41
C ASP A 74 -28.86 -8.75 -6.15
N LEU A 75 -27.96 -7.79 -5.94
CA LEU A 75 -26.98 -7.75 -4.85
C LEU A 75 -27.67 -7.63 -3.50
N GLN A 76 -27.47 -8.62 -2.64
CA GLN A 76 -28.07 -8.67 -1.31
C GLN A 76 -27.16 -8.10 -0.24
N ASN A 77 -25.90 -8.56 -0.20
CA ASN A 77 -24.89 -8.13 0.76
C ASN A 77 -23.48 -8.45 0.25
N TRP A 78 -22.48 -8.05 1.04
CA TRP A 78 -21.09 -8.45 0.85
C TRP A 78 -20.55 -9.17 2.08
N ASP A 79 -19.68 -10.13 1.80
CA ASP A 79 -18.91 -10.83 2.83
C ASP A 79 -17.42 -10.81 2.46
N LEU A 80 -16.58 -10.67 3.48
CA LEU A 80 -15.13 -10.56 3.37
C LEU A 80 -14.48 -11.64 4.22
N TRP A 81 -13.46 -12.29 3.67
CA TRP A 81 -12.65 -13.28 4.38
C TRP A 81 -11.18 -13.11 4.08
N TYR A 82 -10.36 -13.69 4.94
CA TYR A 82 -8.97 -13.98 4.66
C TYR A 82 -8.65 -15.46 4.90
N SER A 83 -7.55 -15.92 4.33
CA SER A 83 -6.94 -17.22 4.61
C SER A 83 -5.46 -17.00 4.87
N VAL A 84 -4.86 -17.76 5.78
CA VAL A 84 -3.41 -17.72 6.07
C VAL A 84 -2.65 -18.87 5.42
N THR A 85 -3.36 -19.74 4.69
CA THR A 85 -2.87 -20.97 4.06
C THR A 85 -3.12 -20.99 2.54
N GLY A 86 -3.32 -19.82 1.93
CA GLY A 86 -3.63 -19.68 0.51
C GLY A 86 -5.10 -19.94 0.14
N ASP A 87 -5.36 -20.10 -1.15
CA ASP A 87 -6.72 -20.14 -1.74
C ASP A 87 -7.58 -21.34 -1.29
N GLY A 88 -6.94 -22.40 -0.81
CA GLY A 88 -7.60 -23.61 -0.32
C GLY A 88 -8.31 -23.44 1.03
N GLY A 89 -8.10 -22.31 1.71
CA GLY A 89 -8.59 -22.09 3.07
C GLY A 89 -7.85 -22.90 4.13
N PRO A 90 -8.32 -22.89 5.40
CA PRO A 90 -9.62 -22.38 5.83
C PRO A 90 -9.78 -20.86 5.68
N TRP A 91 -11.01 -20.43 5.40
CA TRP A 91 -11.38 -19.02 5.28
C TRP A 91 -11.92 -18.50 6.60
N ILE A 92 -11.32 -17.42 7.10
CA ILE A 92 -11.65 -16.75 8.36
C ILE A 92 -12.41 -15.46 8.04
N PRO A 93 -13.58 -15.20 8.65
CA PRO A 93 -14.39 -14.02 8.34
C PRO A 93 -13.71 -12.73 8.82
N ILE A 94 -13.66 -11.74 7.94
CA ILE A 94 -13.31 -10.35 8.26
C ILE A 94 -14.59 -9.59 8.63
N ALA A 95 -15.60 -9.69 7.76
CA ALA A 95 -16.91 -9.09 7.93
C ALA A 95 -17.94 -9.90 7.15
N THR A 96 -19.17 -9.98 7.65
CA THR A 96 -20.28 -10.65 6.99
C THR A 96 -21.51 -9.75 6.96
N ASP A 97 -22.42 -9.98 6.02
CA ASP A 97 -23.68 -9.26 5.88
C ASP A 97 -23.51 -7.74 5.75
N LEU A 98 -22.45 -7.29 5.07
CA LEU A 98 -22.27 -5.86 4.79
C LEU A 98 -23.36 -5.36 3.84
N PRO A 99 -23.84 -4.12 4.00
CA PRO A 99 -24.90 -3.59 3.16
C PRO A 99 -24.51 -3.61 1.68
N PRO A 100 -25.47 -3.84 0.77
CA PRO A 100 -25.20 -4.04 -0.66
C PRO A 100 -24.61 -2.80 -1.34
N GLY A 101 -24.87 -1.59 -0.83
CA GLY A 101 -24.38 -0.34 -1.42
C GLY A 101 -24.95 -0.08 -2.82
N ASP A 102 -24.15 0.53 -3.70
CA ASP A 102 -24.48 0.70 -5.12
C ASP A 102 -24.09 -0.57 -5.91
N GLY A 103 -25.09 -1.24 -6.49
CA GLY A 103 -24.93 -2.45 -7.30
C GLY A 103 -24.67 -2.21 -8.80
N SER A 104 -24.41 -0.95 -9.20
CA SER A 104 -24.10 -0.59 -10.58
C SER A 104 -22.69 -1.06 -10.98
N VAL A 105 -22.50 -1.40 -12.26
CA VAL A 105 -21.17 -1.78 -12.78
C VAL A 105 -20.18 -0.63 -12.58
N GLY A 106 -19.02 -0.94 -12.00
CA GLY A 106 -17.97 0.00 -11.63
C GLY A 106 -18.20 0.73 -10.31
N ALA A 107 -19.29 0.45 -9.59
CA ALA A 107 -19.52 1.02 -8.27
C ALA A 107 -18.42 0.55 -7.30
N PRO A 108 -17.71 1.47 -6.62
CA PRO A 108 -16.65 1.13 -5.69
C PRO A 108 -17.22 0.84 -4.29
N HIS A 109 -16.60 -0.10 -3.60
CA HIS A 109 -16.92 -0.51 -2.24
C HIS A 109 -15.62 -0.62 -1.44
N THR A 110 -15.68 -0.28 -0.16
CA THR A 110 -14.50 -0.26 0.70
C THR A 110 -14.83 -0.73 2.11
N PHE A 111 -13.88 -1.38 2.78
CA PHE A 111 -13.97 -1.77 4.18
C PHE A 111 -12.60 -1.64 4.87
N LEU A 112 -12.58 -1.04 6.05
CA LEU A 112 -11.35 -0.94 6.85
C LEU A 112 -11.15 -2.22 7.66
N TRP A 113 -10.13 -2.99 7.31
CA TRP A 113 -9.73 -4.23 7.97
C TRP A 113 -8.59 -3.98 8.94
N THR A 114 -8.73 -4.46 10.18
CA THR A 114 -7.61 -4.54 11.13
C THR A 114 -6.91 -5.89 10.95
N VAL A 115 -5.65 -5.85 10.56
CA VAL A 115 -4.86 -7.05 10.27
C VAL A 115 -4.64 -7.86 11.55
N PRO A 116 -5.02 -9.14 11.58
CA PRO A 116 -4.89 -9.99 12.76
C PRO A 116 -3.44 -10.36 13.05
N ALA A 117 -3.21 -10.88 14.26
CA ALA A 117 -1.92 -11.35 14.74
C ALA A 117 -1.52 -12.70 14.09
N GLU A 118 -1.09 -12.65 12.83
CA GLU A 118 -0.67 -13.81 12.05
C GLU A 118 0.75 -13.61 11.52
N ASP A 119 1.54 -14.68 11.43
CA ASP A 119 2.87 -14.66 10.78
C ASP A 119 2.82 -15.61 9.57
N SER A 120 2.45 -15.06 8.41
CA SER A 120 2.27 -15.84 7.18
C SER A 120 2.57 -15.02 5.93
N ASN A 121 3.20 -15.67 4.96
CA ASN A 121 3.46 -15.14 3.62
C ASN A 121 2.55 -15.76 2.55
N GLN A 122 1.47 -16.43 2.97
CA GLN A 122 0.47 -17.07 2.12
C GLN A 122 -0.93 -16.52 2.40
N VAL A 123 -0.99 -15.26 2.83
CA VAL A 123 -2.27 -14.64 3.16
C VAL A 123 -3.03 -14.36 1.86
N ARG A 124 -4.33 -14.65 1.84
CA ARG A 124 -5.24 -14.35 0.72
C ARG A 124 -6.45 -13.62 1.25
N VAL A 125 -6.96 -12.66 0.49
CA VAL A 125 -8.20 -11.94 0.82
C VAL A 125 -9.26 -12.28 -0.21
N ARG A 126 -10.51 -12.44 0.23
CA ARG A 126 -11.65 -12.77 -0.62
C ARG A 126 -12.83 -11.86 -0.34
N VAL A 127 -13.48 -11.42 -1.40
CA VAL A 127 -14.81 -10.78 -1.36
C VAL A 127 -15.83 -11.72 -1.99
N ARG A 128 -17.02 -11.85 -1.39
CA ARG A 128 -18.18 -12.53 -2.00
C ARG A 128 -19.30 -11.52 -2.16
N MET A 129 -19.84 -11.52 -3.36
CA MET A 129 -21.07 -10.88 -3.75
C MET A 129 -22.21 -11.87 -3.52
N ASP A 130 -22.95 -11.70 -2.42
CA ASP A 130 -24.15 -12.50 -2.16
C ASP A 130 -25.30 -11.92 -3.01
N ASN A 131 -25.98 -12.80 -3.74
CA ASN A 131 -27.07 -12.42 -4.64
C ASN A 131 -28.26 -13.33 -4.42
N GLY A 132 -29.46 -12.86 -4.81
CA GLY A 132 -30.68 -13.67 -4.69
C GLY A 132 -30.70 -14.99 -5.46
N GLY A 133 -29.66 -15.28 -6.25
CA GLY A 133 -29.49 -16.51 -7.03
C GLY A 133 -28.17 -17.22 -6.73
N VAL A 134 -27.18 -16.98 -7.58
CA VAL A 134 -25.84 -17.57 -7.45
C VAL A 134 -24.90 -16.52 -6.88
N ASP A 135 -24.07 -16.92 -5.93
CA ASP A 135 -23.04 -16.05 -5.38
C ASP A 135 -21.80 -16.06 -6.23
N TYR A 136 -21.12 -14.93 -6.23
CA TYR A 136 -19.86 -14.76 -6.92
C TYR A 136 -18.82 -14.29 -5.92
N PHE A 137 -17.56 -14.60 -6.19
CA PHE A 137 -16.47 -14.16 -5.34
C PHE A 137 -15.25 -13.84 -6.19
N ASP A 138 -14.37 -13.05 -5.60
CA ASP A 138 -13.04 -12.79 -6.12
C ASP A 138 -12.01 -12.89 -5.00
N ILE A 139 -10.81 -13.35 -5.34
CA ILE A 139 -9.70 -13.60 -4.40
C ILE A 139 -8.50 -12.80 -4.88
N SER A 140 -7.69 -12.30 -3.95
CA SER A 140 -6.45 -11.57 -4.26
C SER A 140 -5.54 -12.38 -5.20
N ASP A 141 -5.05 -11.74 -6.26
CA ASP A 141 -4.29 -12.36 -7.35
C ASP A 141 -2.99 -13.05 -6.87
N ALA A 142 -2.30 -12.45 -5.89
CA ALA A 142 -1.11 -13.01 -5.28
C ALA A 142 -1.18 -13.08 -3.74
N ASP A 143 -0.24 -13.81 -3.14
CA ASP A 143 -0.14 -13.91 -1.69
C ASP A 143 0.27 -12.55 -1.10
N LEU A 144 -0.31 -12.24 0.05
CA LEU A 144 0.11 -11.16 0.92
C LEU A 144 0.98 -11.71 2.05
N THR A 145 1.78 -10.84 2.65
CA THR A 145 2.57 -11.17 3.84
C THR A 145 2.05 -10.40 5.04
N VAL A 146 1.77 -11.10 6.14
CA VAL A 146 1.52 -10.50 7.45
C VAL A 146 2.69 -10.85 8.36
N VAL A 147 3.26 -9.82 9.00
CA VAL A 147 4.35 -9.95 9.97
C VAL A 147 3.90 -9.52 11.36
N PRO A 148 4.53 -10.02 12.44
CA PRO A 148 4.22 -9.59 13.80
C PRO A 148 4.37 -8.08 14.00
N ALA A 149 3.63 -7.52 14.96
CA ALA A 149 3.72 -6.11 15.28
C ALA A 149 5.15 -5.71 15.67
N SER A 150 5.62 -4.58 15.15
CA SER A 150 6.92 -4.02 15.56
C SER A 150 6.84 -3.54 17.00
N THR A 151 7.36 -4.34 17.93
CA THR A 151 7.48 -3.93 19.34
C THR A 151 8.57 -2.85 19.44
N SER A 152 8.15 -1.59 19.47
CA SER A 152 9.03 -0.54 19.99
C SER A 152 9.16 -0.78 21.48
N ALA A 153 10.26 -1.43 21.90
CA ALA A 153 10.61 -1.49 23.30
C ALA A 153 10.57 -0.05 23.83
N MET A 154 9.68 0.20 24.79
CA MET A 154 9.66 1.48 25.49
C MET A 154 11.01 1.59 26.17
N ILE A 155 11.92 2.34 25.55
CA ILE A 155 13.22 2.64 26.12
C ILE A 155 12.91 3.61 27.26
N PHE A 156 12.57 3.07 28.43
CA PHE A 156 12.84 3.78 29.67
C PHE A 156 14.36 3.74 29.86
N ALA A 157 15.08 4.47 29.02
CA ALA A 157 16.52 4.67 29.15
C ALA A 157 16.83 5.70 30.25
N ASP A 158 16.04 5.69 31.32
CA ASP A 158 16.31 6.38 32.57
C ASP A 158 16.63 5.39 33.69
N GLY A 159 17.34 4.30 33.39
CA GLY A 159 18.28 3.66 34.33
C GLY A 159 17.76 3.20 35.72
N PHE A 160 16.45 3.15 35.97
CA PHE A 160 15.92 2.89 37.31
C PHE A 160 15.65 1.40 37.60
N GLU A 161 15.69 0.51 36.60
CA GLU A 161 15.35 -0.92 36.75
C GLU A 161 16.56 -1.85 36.97
N THR A 162 17.75 -1.34 37.33
CA THR A 162 18.86 -2.24 37.73
C THR A 162 18.81 -2.65 39.20
N GLY A 163 17.84 -2.16 39.99
CA GLY A 163 17.76 -2.48 41.41
C GLY A 163 19.05 -2.09 42.17
N ASP A 164 19.84 -1.19 41.62
CA ASP A 164 21.07 -0.73 42.23
C ASP A 164 20.73 0.33 43.29
N THR A 165 20.52 -0.16 44.52
CA THR A 165 20.30 0.69 45.70
C THR A 165 21.60 1.27 46.26
N SER A 166 22.75 1.07 45.59
CA SER A 166 24.06 1.53 46.10
C SER A 166 24.23 3.06 46.14
N ALA A 167 23.33 3.81 45.50
CA ALA A 167 23.36 5.28 45.51
C ALA A 167 22.86 5.93 46.82
N TRP A 168 22.31 5.17 47.78
CA TRP A 168 21.86 5.70 49.08
C TRP A 168 22.88 5.46 50.20
N SER A 169 24.12 5.91 50.01
CA SER A 169 25.03 6.14 51.14
C SER A 169 24.86 7.58 51.62
N ALA A 170 23.82 7.85 52.41
CA ALA A 170 23.66 9.12 53.09
C ALA A 170 24.81 9.30 54.10
N THR A 171 25.82 10.11 53.74
CA THR A 171 26.81 10.59 54.69
C THR A 171 26.11 11.47 55.73
N GLN A 172 26.02 10.96 56.95
CA GLN A 172 25.54 11.69 58.12
C GLN A 172 26.57 12.80 58.48
N PRO A 173 26.14 14.03 58.79
CA PRO A 173 26.84 14.90 59.73
C PRO A 173 26.50 14.54 61.19
#